data_AF-A0A8X6LM79-F1
#
_entry.id   AF-A0A8X6LM79-F1
#
_cell.length_a   1.000
_cell.length_b   1.000
_cell.length_c   1.000
_cell.angle_alpha   90.00
_cell.angle_beta   90.00
_cell.angle_gamma   90.00
#
_symmetry.space_group_name_H-M   'P 1'
#
loop_
_entity.id
_entity.type
_entity.pdbx_description
1 polymer ?
#
loop_
_entity_poly.entity_id
_entity_poly.type
_entity_poly.pdbx_seq_one_letter_code
_entity_poly.pdbx_strand_id
1 'polypeptide(L)'
;MDERISDFYITLPSNANMDYFPKNTQSFYRTKLSHPLLLFGDWEVALSEICIPRNWFNIGYHNNFYTILLEERKIIQEEQPFEIKFMYETNDPEIFFKLLNRQIASHVGENVKFSFKANKKGKSNCF
;
A
#
# COMPACT_ATOMS: atom_id res chain seq x y z
N MET A 1 8.32 -21.10 20.12
CA MET A 1 7.42 -19.96 20.42
C MET A 1 7.63 -18.95 19.31
N ASP A 2 6.72 -18.68 18.38
CA ASP A 2 5.29 -18.96 18.33
C ASP A 2 4.86 -19.10 16.85
N GLU A 3 3.81 -19.87 16.60
CA GLU A 3 3.28 -20.14 15.27
C GLU A 3 2.62 -18.89 14.68
N ARG A 4 3.18 -18.41 13.56
CA ARG A 4 2.51 -17.71 12.45
C ARG A 4 1.19 -17.01 12.81
N ILE A 5 1.27 -15.74 13.21
CA ILE A 5 0.18 -14.80 12.97
C ILE A 5 0.09 -14.66 11.44
N SER A 6 -0.81 -15.41 10.80
CA SER A 6 -1.03 -15.40 9.36
C SER A 6 -1.94 -14.26 8.88
N ASP A 7 -2.54 -13.54 9.82
CA ASP A 7 -3.61 -12.59 9.60
C ASP A 7 -3.72 -11.64 10.79
N PHE A 8 -4.15 -10.40 10.53
CA PHE A 8 -4.36 -9.38 11.55
C PHE A 8 -5.43 -8.39 11.10
N TYR A 9 -6.00 -7.66 12.05
CA TYR A 9 -6.96 -6.60 11.78
C TYR A 9 -6.28 -5.23 11.92
N ILE A 10 -6.63 -4.30 11.04
CA ILE A 10 -6.29 -2.89 11.18
C ILE A 10 -7.58 -2.08 11.24
N THR A 11 -7.68 -1.18 12.21
CA THR A 11 -8.72 -0.15 12.23
C THR A 11 -8.18 1.12 11.58
N LEU A 12 -8.86 1.61 10.55
CA LEU A 12 -8.48 2.83 9.81
C LEU A 12 -9.53 3.93 10.03
N PRO A 13 -9.45 4.70 11.13
CA PRO A 13 -10.37 5.80 11.38
C PRO A 13 -10.15 6.97 10.41
N SER A 14 -11.26 7.48 9.85
CA SER A 14 -11.23 8.56 8.84
C SER A 14 -10.92 9.94 9.38
N ASN A 15 -11.09 10.15 10.68
CA ASN A 15 -10.80 11.39 11.39
C ASN A 15 -9.43 11.40 12.10
N ALA A 16 -8.65 10.31 11.98
CA ALA A 16 -7.33 10.28 12.58
C ALA A 16 -6.33 11.07 11.75
N ASN A 17 -5.37 11.71 12.44
CA ASN A 17 -4.21 12.36 11.84
C ASN A 17 -4.53 13.56 10.93
N MET A 18 -5.54 14.37 11.28
CA MET A 18 -5.83 15.63 10.56
C MET A 18 -4.63 16.58 10.54
N ASP A 19 -3.77 16.53 11.57
CA ASP A 19 -2.54 17.33 11.64
C ASP A 19 -1.49 16.91 10.59
N TYR A 20 -1.44 15.62 10.25
CA TYR A 20 -0.50 15.08 9.25
C TYR A 20 -1.10 15.06 7.85
N PHE A 21 -2.42 14.90 7.73
CA PHE A 21 -3.15 14.80 6.48
C PHE A 21 -4.34 15.78 6.48
N PRO A 22 -4.09 17.10 6.36
CA PRO A 22 -5.14 18.12 6.46
C PRO A 22 -6.18 18.07 5.34
N LYS A 23 -5.91 17.32 4.26
CA LYS A 23 -6.84 17.11 3.14
C LYS A 23 -7.73 15.87 3.31
N ASN A 24 -7.63 15.15 4.42
CA ASN A 24 -8.51 14.01 4.69
C ASN A 24 -9.97 14.47 4.75
N THR A 25 -10.83 13.70 4.11
CA THR A 25 -12.28 13.81 4.19
C THR A 25 -12.86 12.48 4.67
N GLN A 26 -14.10 12.46 5.13
CA GLN A 26 -14.70 11.23 5.68
C GLN A 26 -14.76 10.07 4.66
N SER A 27 -14.88 10.38 3.37
CA SER A 27 -14.92 9.41 2.27
C SER A 27 -13.57 9.22 1.55
N PHE A 28 -12.57 10.04 1.85
CA PHE A 28 -11.24 9.95 1.25
C PHE A 28 -10.18 10.38 2.27
N TYR A 29 -9.55 9.40 2.90
CA TYR A 29 -8.62 9.64 4.00
C TYR A 29 -7.41 8.71 3.97
N ARG A 30 -6.36 9.13 4.67
CA ARG A 30 -5.16 8.34 4.95
C ARG A 30 -4.87 8.35 6.45
N THR A 31 -4.59 7.18 7.01
CA THR A 31 -4.25 7.03 8.44
C THR A 31 -2.74 6.76 8.58
N LYS A 32 -2.07 7.47 9.49
CA LYS A 32 -0.71 7.16 9.92
C LYS A 32 -0.78 6.05 10.97
N LEU A 33 -0.13 4.92 10.70
CA LEU A 33 0.01 3.83 11.65
C LEU A 33 1.16 4.11 12.62
N SER A 34 1.02 3.71 13.88
CA SER A 34 2.06 3.89 14.91
C SER A 34 3.33 3.09 14.60
N HIS A 35 3.16 1.90 14.01
CA HIS A 35 4.26 1.05 13.55
C HIS A 35 4.09 0.78 12.05
N PRO A 36 5.17 0.80 11.27
CA PRO A 36 5.12 0.44 9.87
C PRO A 36 4.71 -1.04 9.73
N LEU A 37 3.75 -1.28 8.84
CA LEU A 37 3.29 -2.62 8.52
C LEU A 37 4.25 -3.24 7.49
N LEU A 38 4.99 -4.27 7.89
CA LEU A 38 5.91 -4.99 7.00
C LEU A 38 5.23 -6.26 6.51
N LEU A 39 4.75 -6.25 5.27
CA LEU A 39 4.12 -7.38 4.62
C LEU A 39 5.13 -8.08 3.70
N PHE A 40 5.27 -9.40 3.86
CA PHE A 40 6.13 -10.22 3.02
C PHE A 40 5.27 -11.25 2.27
N GLY A 41 5.51 -11.41 0.97
CA GLY A 41 4.73 -12.30 0.10
C GLY A 41 3.39 -11.69 -0.34
N ASP A 42 2.50 -12.55 -0.81
CA ASP A 42 1.18 -12.16 -1.29
C ASP A 42 0.18 -12.14 -0.13
N TRP A 43 -0.61 -11.06 -0.05
CA TRP A 43 -1.60 -10.85 0.99
C TRP A 43 -2.97 -10.60 0.38
N GLU A 44 -4.00 -11.19 0.97
CA GLU A 44 -5.39 -10.86 0.68
C GLU A 44 -5.93 -9.93 1.77
N VAL A 45 -6.75 -8.98 1.38
CA VAL A 45 -7.36 -8.01 2.29
C VAL A 45 -8.86 -8.00 2.05
N ALA A 46 -9.63 -8.06 3.14
CA ALA A 46 -11.08 -7.96 3.11
C ALA A 46 -11.54 -6.89 4.12
N LEU A 47 -12.66 -6.24 3.80
CA LEU A 47 -13.34 -5.36 4.75
C LEU A 47 -14.09 -6.22 5.78
N SER A 48 -13.67 -6.19 7.04
CA SER A 48 -14.33 -6.92 8.11
C SER A 48 -15.51 -6.14 8.72
N GLU A 49 -15.35 -4.84 8.92
CA GLU A 49 -16.33 -3.98 9.59
C GLU A 49 -16.24 -2.54 9.07
N ILE A 50 -17.38 -1.84 9.02
CA ILE A 50 -17.46 -0.41 8.78
C ILE A 50 -18.36 0.25 9.83
N CYS A 51 -17.86 1.32 10.46
CA CYS A 51 -18.64 2.13 11.38
C CYS A 51 -18.87 3.52 10.76
N ILE A 52 -20.13 3.89 10.57
CA ILE A 52 -20.53 5.23 10.10
C ILE A 52 -21.28 5.91 11.25
N PRO A 53 -20.59 6.63 12.14
CA PRO A 53 -21.26 7.32 13.24
C PRO A 53 -22.12 8.45 12.68
N ARG A 54 -23.45 8.27 12.71
CA ARG A 54 -24.42 9.29 12.32
C ARG A 54 -25.59 9.31 13.30
N ASN A 55 -25.92 10.50 13.81
CA ASN A 55 -27.15 10.72 14.56
C ASN A 55 -28.28 11.06 13.58
N TRP A 56 -29.29 10.19 13.50
CA TRP A 56 -30.44 10.39 12.64
C TRP A 56 -31.68 10.74 13.47
N PHE A 57 -31.93 12.03 13.65
CA PHE A 57 -33.04 12.51 14.47
C PHE A 57 -34.44 12.32 13.84
N ASN A 58 -34.51 12.03 12.54
CA ASN A 58 -35.75 11.98 11.77
C ASN A 58 -36.08 10.58 11.19
N ILE A 59 -35.55 9.50 11.77
CA ILE A 59 -35.95 8.13 11.38
C ILE A 59 -37.25 7.75 12.10
N GLY A 60 -38.30 7.55 11.33
CA GLY A 60 -39.56 6.93 11.72
C GLY A 60 -39.80 5.61 10.97
N TYR A 61 -40.99 5.03 11.16
CA TYR A 61 -41.35 3.72 10.62
C TYR A 61 -41.27 3.62 9.07
N HIS A 62 -41.38 4.74 8.37
CA HIS A 62 -41.44 4.78 6.90
C HIS A 62 -40.10 5.05 6.21
N ASN A 63 -39.03 5.34 6.95
CA ASN A 63 -37.73 5.73 6.41
C ASN A 63 -36.54 5.14 7.21
N ASN A 64 -36.74 3.95 7.78
CA ASN A 64 -35.75 3.19 8.53
C ASN A 64 -34.98 2.17 7.68
N PHE A 65 -35.04 2.27 6.35
CA PHE A 65 -34.28 1.43 5.43
C PHE A 65 -33.01 2.14 4.97
N TYR A 66 -31.87 1.45 5.02
CA TYR A 66 -30.62 1.92 4.43
C TYR A 66 -30.15 0.92 3.38
N THR A 67 -29.86 1.41 2.18
CA THR A 67 -29.37 0.60 1.07
C THR A 67 -27.88 0.84 0.90
N ILE A 68 -27.10 -0.25 0.94
CA ILE A 68 -25.69 -0.22 0.60
C ILE A 68 -25.58 -0.61 -0.87
N LEU A 69 -25.19 0.33 -1.72
CA LEU A 69 -24.86 0.05 -3.12
C LEU A 69 -23.40 -0.41 -3.16
N LEU A 70 -23.19 -1.70 -3.41
CA LEU A 70 -21.86 -2.23 -3.70
C LEU A 70 -21.65 -2.16 -5.20
N GLU A 71 -20.93 -1.14 -5.67
CA GLU A 71 -20.41 -1.16 -7.04
C GLU A 71 -19.09 -1.93 -7.03
N GLU A 72 -19.05 -3.05 -7.74
CA GLU A 72 -17.78 -3.69 -8.11
C GLU A 72 -17.02 -2.71 -9.02
N ARG A 73 -16.20 -1.85 -8.42
CA ARG A 73 -15.14 -1.21 -9.18
C ARG A 73 -14.20 -2.31 -9.61
N LYS A 74 -14.28 -2.72 -10.88
CA LYS A 74 -13.18 -3.41 -11.54
C LYS A 74 -11.97 -2.54 -11.30
N ILE A 75 -11.04 -3.01 -10.48
CA ILE A 75 -9.71 -2.44 -10.40
C ILE A 75 -9.18 -2.61 -11.82
N ILE A 76 -9.16 -1.52 -12.58
CA ILE A 76 -8.40 -1.48 -13.81
C ILE A 76 -6.96 -1.58 -13.30
N GLN A 77 -6.41 -2.79 -13.29
CA GLN A 77 -4.97 -2.99 -13.26
C GLN A 77 -4.46 -2.47 -14.60
N GLU A 78 -4.48 -1.16 -14.77
CA GLU A 78 -3.73 -0.51 -15.82
C GLU A 78 -2.28 -0.69 -15.40
N GLU A 79 -1.65 -1.74 -15.95
CA GLU A 79 -0.20 -1.82 -16.02
C GLU A 79 0.24 -0.60 -16.82
N GLN A 80 0.45 0.53 -16.14
CA GLN A 80 0.94 1.73 -16.78
C GLN A 80 2.43 1.52 -17.05
N PRO A 81 2.87 1.35 -18.31
CA PRO A 81 4.29 1.24 -18.59
C PRO A 81 4.93 2.60 -18.30
N PHE A 82 5.91 2.62 -17.39
CA PHE A 82 6.73 3.78 -17.15
C PHE A 82 8.05 3.64 -17.90
N GLU A 83 8.30 4.52 -18.87
CA GLU A 83 9.62 4.63 -19.49
C GLU A 83 10.60 5.35 -18.55
N ILE A 84 11.43 4.57 -17.87
CA ILE A 84 12.47 5.12 -17.01
C ILE A 84 13.72 5.38 -17.86
N LYS A 85 13.92 6.64 -18.25
CA LYS A 85 15.14 7.10 -18.93
C LYS A 85 16.13 7.64 -17.92
N PHE A 86 17.33 7.07 -17.90
CA PHE A 86 18.44 7.55 -17.08
C PHE A 86 19.76 7.32 -17.81
N MET A 87 20.72 8.21 -17.58
CA MET A 87 22.08 8.07 -18.11
C MET A 87 22.95 7.38 -17.06
N TYR A 88 23.83 6.50 -17.52
CA TYR A 88 24.73 5.74 -16.68
C TYR A 88 26.09 5.66 -17.36
N GLU A 89 27.10 6.26 -16.71
CA GLU A 89 28.44 6.48 -17.30
C GLU A 89 29.53 5.67 -16.59
N THR A 90 29.18 4.92 -15.54
CA THR A 90 30.15 4.17 -14.72
C THR A 90 30.02 2.67 -14.94
N ASN A 91 30.97 1.85 -14.50
CA ASN A 91 30.82 0.37 -14.48
C ASN A 91 30.46 -0.16 -13.08
N ASP A 92 30.13 0.72 -12.13
CA ASP A 92 29.78 0.37 -10.75
C ASP A 92 28.28 0.03 -10.58
N PRO A 93 27.95 -1.25 -10.30
CA PRO A 93 26.57 -1.68 -10.10
C PRO A 93 25.85 -0.97 -8.95
N GLU A 94 26.54 -0.55 -7.88
CA GLU A 94 25.89 0.12 -6.75
C GLU A 94 25.37 1.49 -7.14
N ILE A 95 26.17 2.23 -7.91
CA ILE A 95 25.79 3.55 -8.44
C ILE A 95 24.62 3.41 -9.40
N PHE A 96 24.63 2.38 -10.25
CA PHE A 96 23.50 2.05 -11.13
C PHE A 96 22.19 1.89 -10.36
N PHE A 97 22.16 1.01 -9.35
CA PHE A 97 20.93 0.73 -8.61
C PHE A 97 20.46 1.93 -7.78
N LYS A 98 21.39 2.75 -7.29
CA LYS A 98 21.05 4.00 -6.59
C LYS A 98 20.36 4.99 -7.52
N LEU A 99 20.88 5.19 -8.72
CA LEU A 99 20.30 6.10 -9.72
C LEU A 99 18.95 5.60 -10.22
N LEU A 100 18.84 4.31 -10.50
CA LEU A 100 17.58 3.67 -10.91
C LEU A 100 16.49 3.86 -9.86
N ASN A 101 16.78 3.54 -8.60
CA ASN A 101 15.80 3.69 -7.51
C ASN A 101 15.37 5.13 -7.29
N ARG A 102 16.27 6.10 -7.46
CA ARG A 102 15.94 7.52 -7.40
C ARG A 102 14.95 7.91 -8.51
N GLN A 103 15.16 7.41 -9.72
CA GLN A 103 14.30 7.73 -10.86
C GLN A 103 12.94 7.01 -10.78
N ILE A 104 12.89 5.83 -10.18
CA ILE A 104 11.63 5.13 -9.89
C ILE A 104 10.86 5.91 -8.82
N ALA A 105 11.54 6.31 -7.74
CA ALA A 105 10.92 7.08 -6.66
C ALA A 105 10.31 8.41 -7.13
N SER A 106 10.83 9.03 -8.19
CA SER A 106 10.22 10.25 -8.75
C SER A 106 8.89 9.99 -9.47
N HIS A 107 8.64 8.76 -9.94
CA HIS A 107 7.42 8.38 -10.67
C HIS A 107 6.38 7.70 -9.77
N VAL A 108 6.82 6.82 -8.84
CA VAL A 108 5.94 5.99 -7.99
C VAL A 108 6.06 6.27 -6.49
N GLY A 109 6.89 7.24 -6.10
CA GLY A 109 7.11 7.64 -4.70
C GLY A 109 8.23 6.86 -3.99
N GLU A 110 8.74 7.44 -2.89
CA GLU A 110 9.95 6.96 -2.18
C GLU A 110 9.80 5.58 -1.50
N ASN A 111 8.58 5.04 -1.44
CA ASN A 111 8.28 3.77 -0.78
C ASN A 111 8.51 2.55 -1.69
N VAL A 112 8.85 2.76 -2.96
CA VAL A 112 9.18 1.69 -3.91
C VAL A 112 10.69 1.62 -4.09
N LYS A 113 11.32 0.54 -3.62
CA LYS A 113 12.75 0.27 -3.78
C LYS A 113 12.96 -1.06 -4.49
N PHE A 114 13.66 -1.01 -5.62
CA PHE A 114 14.16 -2.17 -6.33
C PHE A 114 15.53 -2.57 -5.78
N SER A 115 15.66 -3.83 -5.39
CA SER A 115 16.94 -4.43 -5.02
C SER A 115 17.10 -5.75 -5.75
N PHE A 116 18.25 -5.96 -6.38
CA PHE A 116 18.62 -7.26 -6.93
C PHE A 116 19.45 -8.04 -5.90
N LYS A 117 19.01 -9.24 -5.53
CA LYS A 117 19.87 -10.21 -4.85
C LYS A 117 20.51 -11.10 -5.90
N ALA A 118 21.80 -10.90 -6.14
CA ALA A 118 22.58 -11.84 -6.94
C ALA A 118 22.55 -13.21 -6.26
N ASN A 119 21.99 -14.19 -6.94
CA ASN A 119 22.02 -15.56 -6.47
C ASN A 119 23.47 -16.04 -6.59
N LYS A 120 24.17 -16.20 -5.45
CA LYS A 120 25.48 -16.84 -5.44
C LYS A 120 25.26 -18.30 -5.84
N LYS A 121 25.34 -18.61 -7.15
CA LYS A 121 25.55 -19.98 -7.58
C LYS A 121 26.80 -20.47 -6.84
N GLY A 122 26.63 -21.54 -6.07
CA GLY A 122 27.68 -22.15 -5.30
C GLY A 122 28.92 -22.33 -6.16
N LYS A 123 30.08 -22.04 -5.57
CA LYS A 123 31.38 -22.39 -6.14
C LYS A 123 31.31 -23.84 -6.60
N SER A 124 31.32 -24.07 -7.90
CA SER A 124 31.77 -25.33 -8.46
C SER A 124 33.24 -25.43 -8.09
N ASN A 125 33.55 -26.25 -7.07
CA ASN A 125 34.90 -26.73 -6.88
C ASN A 125 35.21 -27.66 -8.06
N CYS A 126 35.90 -27.12 -9.06
CA CYS A 126 36.71 -27.91 -9.97
C CYS A 126 38.14 -27.92 -9.42
N PHE A 127 38.75 -29.09 -9.52
CA PHE A 127 40.07 -29.53 -9.06
C PHE A 127 40.14 -30.01 -7.60
#